data_AF-A0A3N5S277-F1
#
_entry.id   AF-A0A3N5S277-F1
#
_cell.length_a   1.000
_cell.length_b   1.000
_cell.length_c   1.000
_cell.angle_alpha   90.00
_cell.angle_beta   90.00
_cell.angle_gamma   90.00
#
_symmetry.space_group_name_H-M   'P 1'
#
loop_
_entity.id
_entity.type
_entity.pdbx_description
1 polymer ?
#
loop_
_entity_poly.entity_id
_entity_poly.type
_entity_poly.pdbx_seq_one_letter_code
_entity_poly.pdbx_strand_id
1 'polypeptide(L)'
;MVIRSVLLTATLVVLLITLLAAFGEASPPDAPLAPVAQVYADRTVAETTATNVVAAINFDWRAYDTIGEATILLTAVTGVTALMRRYLERRRETGIS
;
A
#
# COMPACT_ATOMS: atom_id res chain seq x y z
N MET A 1 -2.59 -28.86 -10.46
CA MET A 1 -3.73 -27.91 -10.44
C MET A 1 -4.42 -27.91 -9.07
N VAL A 2 -4.84 -29.07 -8.56
CA VAL A 2 -5.53 -29.23 -7.26
C VAL A 2 -4.73 -28.75 -6.04
N ILE A 3 -3.44 -29.07 -5.95
CA ILE A 3 -2.59 -28.65 -4.82
C ILE A 3 -2.48 -27.12 -4.73
N ARG A 4 -2.34 -26.43 -5.87
CA ARG A 4 -2.26 -24.97 -5.92
C ARG A 4 -3.57 -24.32 -5.46
N SER A 5 -4.72 -24.84 -5.91
CA SER A 5 -6.02 -24.33 -5.48
C SER A 5 -6.26 -24.58 -3.98
N VAL A 6 -5.86 -25.74 -3.46
CA VAL A 6 -5.99 -26.03 -2.01
C VAL A 6 -5.14 -25.07 -1.17
N LEU A 7 -3.90 -24.80 -1.58
CA LEU A 7 -3.03 -23.84 -0.89
C LEU A 7 -3.60 -22.41 -0.92
N LEU A 8 -4.06 -21.95 -2.09
CA LEU A 8 -4.67 -20.61 -2.22
C LEU A 8 -5.92 -20.46 -1.35
N THR A 9 -6.80 -21.46 -1.37
CA THR A 9 -8.01 -21.44 -0.53
C THR A 9 -7.64 -21.44 0.95
N ALA A 10 -6.67 -22.26 1.37
CA ALA A 10 -6.21 -22.27 2.75
C ALA A 10 -5.65 -20.89 3.18
N THR A 11 -4.82 -20.25 2.35
CA THR A 11 -4.30 -18.90 2.62
C THR A 11 -5.41 -17.87 2.73
N LEU A 12 -6.39 -17.89 1.82
CA LEU A 12 -7.53 -16.98 1.85
C LEU A 12 -8.39 -17.18 3.11
N VAL A 13 -8.62 -18.43 3.52
CA VAL A 13 -9.36 -18.76 4.74
C VAL A 13 -8.62 -18.26 5.97
N VAL A 14 -7.30 -18.48 6.06
CA VAL A 14 -6.49 -17.96 7.16
C VAL A 14 -6.53 -16.43 7.19
N LEU A 15 -6.34 -15.78 6.03
CA LEU A 15 -6.43 -14.32 5.93
C LEU A 15 -7.79 -13.81 6.41
N LEU A 16 -8.88 -14.43 5.95
CA LEU A 16 -10.24 -14.07 6.37
C LEU A 16 -10.43 -14.21 7.87
N ILE A 17 -9.98 -15.33 8.47
CA ILE A 17 -10.07 -15.55 9.92
C ILE A 17 -9.29 -14.46 10.67
N THR A 18 -8.07 -14.13 10.25
CA THR A 18 -7.27 -13.08 10.89
C THR A 18 -7.91 -11.70 10.75
N LEU A 19 -8.52 -11.41 9.60
CA LEU A 19 -9.24 -10.16 9.36
C LEU A 19 -10.45 -10.04 10.29
N LEU A 20 -11.27 -11.10 10.36
CA LEU A 20 -12.46 -11.13 11.23
C LEU A 20 -12.08 -11.01 12.70
N ALA A 21 -11.01 -11.67 13.15
CA ALA A 21 -10.50 -11.55 14.50
C ALA A 21 -10.08 -10.10 14.83
N ALA A 22 -9.35 -9.44 13.91
CA ALA A 22 -8.95 -8.04 14.08
C ALA A 22 -10.15 -7.09 14.18
N PHE A 23 -11.23 -7.32 13.43
CA PHE A 23 -12.46 -6.55 13.57
C PHE A 23 -13.16 -6.79 14.92
N GLY A 24 -13.04 -7.98 15.50
CA GLY A 24 -13.58 -8.30 16.83
C GLY A 24 -12.88 -7.55 17.97
N GLU A 25 -11.62 -7.16 17.77
CA GLU A 25 -10.82 -6.38 18.73
C GLU A 25 -10.90 -4.86 18.51
N ALA A 26 -11.68 -4.41 17.52
CA ALA A 26 -11.83 -2.99 17.22
C ALA A 26 -12.45 -2.25 18.41
N SER A 27 -11.86 -1.10 18.77
CA SER A 27 -12.43 -0.22 19.79
C SER A 27 -13.82 0.24 19.35
N PRO A 28 -14.77 0.40 20.30
CA PRO A 28 -16.10 0.91 19.95
C PRO A 28 -15.99 2.32 19.34
N PRO A 29 -16.96 2.73 18.50
CA PRO A 29 -16.84 3.97 17.72
C PRO A 29 -16.71 5.25 18.55
N ASP A 30 -17.19 5.23 19.80
CA ASP A 30 -17.15 6.31 20.77
C ASP A 30 -15.92 6.27 21.69
N ALA A 31 -15.06 5.24 21.54
CA ALA A 31 -13.81 5.18 22.26
C ALA A 31 -12.93 6.40 21.93
N PRO A 32 -12.18 6.91 22.91
CA PRO A 32 -11.22 7.98 22.65
C PRO A 32 -10.18 7.53 21.62
N LEU A 33 -9.73 8.47 20.79
CA LEU A 33 -8.66 8.22 19.83
C LEU A 33 -7.40 7.77 20.57
N ALA A 34 -6.63 6.88 19.92
CA ALA A 34 -5.29 6.56 20.37
C ALA A 34 -4.46 7.86 20.50
N PRO A 35 -3.49 7.94 21.44
CA PRO A 35 -2.78 9.19 21.73
C PRO A 35 -2.19 9.88 20.50
N VAL A 36 -1.60 9.12 19.57
CA VAL A 36 -1.02 9.66 18.33
C VAL A 36 -2.11 10.15 17.37
N ALA A 37 -3.21 9.42 17.25
CA ALA A 37 -4.34 9.83 16.41
C ALA A 37 -4.98 11.12 16.95
N GLN A 38 -5.06 11.27 18.27
CA GLN A 38 -5.52 12.51 18.92
C GLN A 38 -4.61 13.69 18.57
N VAL A 39 -3.28 13.52 18.63
CA VAL A 39 -2.32 14.56 18.22
C VAL A 39 -2.54 14.98 16.77
N TYR A 40 -2.72 14.03 15.85
CA TYR A 40 -3.02 14.37 14.47
C TYR A 40 -4.34 15.13 14.35
N ALA A 41 -5.41 14.67 15.00
CA ALA A 41 -6.71 15.35 14.97
C ALA A 41 -6.62 16.80 15.48
N ASP A 42 -5.90 17.03 16.57
CA ASP A 42 -5.85 18.34 17.23
C ASP A 42 -4.89 19.32 16.54
N ARG A 43 -3.80 18.83 15.94
CA ARG A 43 -2.70 19.70 15.46
C ARG A 43 -2.65 19.90 13.95
N THR A 44 -3.40 19.13 13.16
CA THR A 44 -3.33 19.18 11.68
C THR A 44 -3.43 20.60 11.16
N VAL A 45 -4.55 21.28 11.44
CA VAL A 45 -4.82 22.61 10.87
C VAL A 45 -3.79 23.64 11.36
N ALA A 46 -3.36 23.53 12.61
CA ALA A 46 -2.42 24.46 13.22
C ALA A 46 -0.98 24.31 12.69
N GLU A 47 -0.53 23.08 12.42
CA GLU A 47 0.85 22.80 12.02
C GLU A 47 1.05 22.73 10.50
N THR A 48 0.03 22.30 9.74
CA THR A 48 0.18 22.06 8.29
C THR A 48 -0.75 22.93 7.43
N THR A 49 -1.69 23.66 8.04
CA THR A 49 -2.75 24.42 7.34
C THR A 49 -3.71 23.53 6.51
N ALA A 50 -3.50 22.21 6.49
CA ALA A 50 -4.38 21.30 5.77
C ALA A 50 -5.65 21.01 6.60
N THR A 51 -6.80 21.00 5.95
CA THR A 51 -8.06 20.58 6.58
C THR A 51 -8.28 19.06 6.47
N ASN A 52 -7.55 18.40 5.57
CA ASN A 52 -7.57 16.95 5.43
C ASN A 52 -6.46 16.32 6.27
N VAL A 53 -6.83 15.78 7.43
CA VAL A 53 -5.93 15.12 8.38
C VAL A 53 -5.16 13.97 7.73
N VAL A 54 -5.80 13.17 6.87
CA VAL A 54 -5.13 12.03 6.20
C VAL A 54 -4.07 12.52 5.22
N ALA A 55 -4.38 13.57 4.47
CA ALA A 55 -3.40 14.17 3.55
C ALA A 55 -2.22 14.77 4.32
N ALA A 56 -2.46 15.46 5.43
CA ALA A 56 -1.41 16.00 6.28
C ALA A 56 -0.52 14.91 6.89
N ILE A 57 -1.12 13.80 7.33
CA ILE A 57 -0.36 12.65 7.81
C ILE A 57 0.56 12.13 6.70
N ASN A 58 0.04 11.93 5.49
CA ASN A 58 0.83 11.33 4.41
C ASN A 58 1.89 12.28 3.83
N PHE A 59 1.60 13.58 3.74
CA PHE A 59 2.43 14.54 3.00
C PHE A 59 3.22 15.53 3.87
N ASP A 60 2.81 15.77 5.12
CA ASP A 60 3.53 16.65 6.05
C ASP A 60 4.27 15.84 7.12
N TRP A 61 3.55 15.04 7.94
CA TRP A 61 4.16 14.32 9.06
C TRP A 61 4.90 13.04 8.67
N ARG A 62 4.40 12.29 7.67
CA ARG A 62 4.95 11.00 7.20
C ARG A 62 5.34 11.03 5.73
N ALA A 63 5.75 12.21 5.24
CA ALA A 63 6.16 12.43 3.86
C ALA A 63 7.21 11.42 3.35
N TYR A 64 8.13 11.00 4.23
CA TYR A 64 9.18 10.04 3.88
C TYR A 64 8.63 8.66 3.50
N ASP A 65 7.60 8.17 4.19
CA ASP A 65 6.99 6.87 3.88
C ASP A 65 6.32 6.91 2.49
N THR A 66 5.56 7.97 2.21
CA THR A 66 4.88 8.16 0.91
C THR A 66 5.85 8.41 -0.24
N ILE A 67 6.93 9.17 -0.04
CA ILE A 67 8.01 9.33 -1.05
C ILE A 67 8.69 7.98 -1.32
N GLY A 68 8.87 7.15 -0.29
CA GLY A 68 9.38 5.79 -0.42
C GLY A 68 8.49 4.92 -1.29
N GLU A 69 7.17 4.91 -1.04
CA GLU A 69 6.20 4.18 -1.86
C GLU A 69 6.23 4.63 -3.32
N ALA A 70 6.23 5.95 -3.57
CA ALA A 70 6.33 6.51 -4.92
C ALA A 70 7.62 6.07 -5.63
N THR A 71 8.74 6.01 -4.90
CA THR A 71 10.03 5.56 -5.44
C THR A 71 10.03 4.08 -5.79
N ILE A 72 9.38 3.24 -4.98
CA ILE A 72 9.21 1.81 -5.26
C ILE A 72 8.39 1.62 -6.54
N LEU A 73 7.26 2.31 -6.67
CA LEU A 73 6.41 2.22 -7.86
C LEU A 73 7.13 2.73 -9.11
N LEU A 74 7.85 3.87 -9.00
CA LEU A 74 8.65 4.41 -10.10
C LEU A 74 9.73 3.42 -10.55
N THR A 75 10.46 2.84 -9.59
CA THR A 75 11.50 1.84 -9.85
C THR A 75 10.90 0.59 -10.53
N ALA A 76 9.75 0.12 -10.05
CA ALA A 76 9.08 -1.05 -10.60
C ALA A 76 8.66 -0.81 -12.07
N VAL A 77 7.98 0.31 -12.35
CA VAL A 77 7.55 0.67 -13.71
C VAL A 77 8.76 0.85 -14.63
N THR A 78 9.80 1.54 -14.16
CA THR A 78 11.04 1.76 -14.92
C THR A 78 11.73 0.43 -15.22
N GLY A 79 11.84 -0.47 -14.25
CA GLY A 79 12.44 -1.80 -14.41
C GLY A 79 11.68 -2.69 -15.40
N VAL A 80 10.34 -2.72 -15.31
CA VAL A 80 9.49 -3.45 -16.27
C VAL A 80 9.64 -2.87 -17.67
N THR A 81 9.62 -1.55 -17.81
CA THR A 81 9.77 -0.88 -19.11
C THR A 81 11.13 -1.17 -19.75
N ALA A 82 12.21 -1.12 -18.96
CA ALA A 82 13.56 -1.45 -19.43
C ALA A 82 13.67 -2.92 -19.90
N LEU A 83 13.05 -3.85 -19.17
CA LEU A 83 13.03 -5.27 -19.55
C LEU A 83 12.22 -5.50 -20.83
N MET A 84 11.04 -4.89 -20.95
CA MET A 84 10.18 -4.98 -22.13
C MET A 84 10.87 -4.42 -23.37
N ARG A 85 11.55 -3.27 -23.24
CA ARG A 85 12.33 -2.68 -24.35
C ARG A 85 13.36 -3.67 -24.89
N ARG A 86 14.14 -4.29 -24.00
CA ARG A 86 15.16 -5.28 -24.37
C ARG A 86 14.56 -6.57 -24.98
N TYR A 87 13.34 -6.94 -24.60
CA TYR A 87 12.62 -8.05 -25.21
C TYR A 87 12.17 -7.72 -26.64
N LEU A 88 11.62 -6.53 -26.85
CA LEU A 88 11.15 -6.07 -28.17
C LEU A 88 12.31 -5.89 -29.17
N GLU A 89 13.43 -5.33 -28.73
CA GLU A 89 14.64 -5.21 -29.57
C GLU A 89 15.12 -6.59 -30.04
N ARG A 90 15.21 -7.57 -29.13
CA ARG A 90 15.60 -8.95 -29.48
C ARG A 90 14.62 -9.65 -30.43
N ARG A 91 13.30 -9.43 -30.30
CA ARG A 91 12.31 -9.98 -31.25
C ARG A 91 12.50 -9.42 -32.66
N ARG A 92 12.86 -8.15 -32.80
CA ARG A 92 13.12 -7.53 -34.11
C ARG A 92 14.37 -8.13 -34.77
N GLU A 93 15.42 -8.39 -34.00
CA GLU A 93 16.66 -9.00 -34.47
C GLU A 93 16.48 -10.47 -34.88
N THR A 94 15.60 -11.21 -34.21
CA THR A 94 15.35 -12.64 -34.51
C THR A 94 14.35 -12.89 -35.64
N GLY A 95 13.75 -11.85 -36.23
CA GLY A 95 12.92 -11.98 -37.44
C GLY A 95 11.64 -12.82 -37.28
N ILE A 96 11.23 -13.12 -36.04
CA ILE A 96 9.99 -13.87 -35.77
C ILE A 96 8.81 -12.88 -35.84
N SER A 97 8.33 -12.65 -37.06
CA SER A 97 7.04 -12.03 -37.36
C SER A 97 5.89 -12.95 -36.96
#